data_AF-A0A9E3ZZV8-F1
#
_entry.id   AF-A0A9E3ZZV8-F1
#
_cell.length_a   1.000
_cell.length_b   1.000
_cell.length_c   1.000
_cell.angle_alpha   90.00
_cell.angle_beta   90.00
_cell.angle_gamma   90.00
#
_symmetry.space_group_name_H-M   'P 1'
#
loop_
_entity.id
_entity.type
_entity.pdbx_description
1 polymer ?
#
loop_
_entity_poly.entity_id
_entity_poly.type
_entity_poly.pdbx_seq_one_letter_code
_entity_poly.pdbx_strand_id
1 'polypeptide(L)' 'MPDPIRFDDIDALQAAVSEEFGPWSGEFQVTQEIIDQFAELSGDHQWIHVDVERAKRESPFGG' A
#
# COMPACT_ATOMS: atom_id res chain seq x y z
N MET A 1 -2.69 -16.18 7.44
CA MET A 1 -1.56 -16.26 6.49
C MET A 1 -1.20 -17.73 6.35
N PRO A 2 -1.08 -18.27 5.13
CA PRO A 2 -0.56 -19.62 4.93
C PRO A 2 0.87 -19.73 5.47
N ASP A 3 1.32 -20.96 5.70
CA ASP A 3 2.70 -21.21 6.13
C ASP A 3 3.69 -20.68 5.08
N PRO A 4 4.84 -20.13 5.50
CA PRO A 4 5.82 -19.59 4.57
C PRO A 4 6.33 -20.67 3.60
N ILE A 5 6.21 -20.40 2.30
CA ILE A 5 6.84 -21.22 1.26
C ILE A 5 8.31 -20.82 1.17
N ARG A 6 9.21 -21.80 1.09
CA ARG A 6 10.63 -21.51 0.86
C ARG A 6 10.82 -20.83 -0.48
N PHE A 7 11.66 -19.80 -0.52
CA PHE A 7 11.88 -19.00 -1.74
C PHE A 7 12.46 -19.81 -2.92
N ASP A 8 13.08 -20.97 -2.65
CA ASP A 8 13.71 -21.86 -3.63
C ASP A 8 12.81 -23.04 -4.05
N ASP A 9 11.62 -23.18 -3.48
CA ASP A 9 10.65 -24.21 -3.85
C ASP A 9 9.67 -23.67 -4.91
N ILE A 10 10.08 -23.75 -6.17
CA ILE A 10 9.32 -23.21 -7.31
C ILE A 10 7.98 -23.92 -7.47
N ASP A 11 7.92 -25.23 -7.26
CA ASP A 11 6.70 -26.03 -7.43
C ASP A 11 5.64 -25.63 -6.39
N ALA A 12 6.06 -25.45 -5.13
CA ALA A 12 5.16 -24.97 -4.08
C ALA A 12 4.66 -23.53 -4.35
N LEU A 13 5.51 -22.64 -4.84
CA LEU A 13 5.11 -21.28 -5.22
C LEU A 13 4.08 -21.28 -6.35
N GLN A 14 4.28 -22.13 -7.38
CA GLN A 14 3.34 -22.26 -8.49
C GLN A 14 1.98 -22.82 -8.03
N ALA A 15 1.97 -23.78 -7.12
CA ALA A 15 0.75 -24.35 -6.56
C ALA A 15 -0.07 -23.34 -5.72
N ALA A 16 0.56 -22.26 -5.24
CA ALA A 16 -0.12 -21.22 -4.46
C ALA A 16 -0.85 -20.17 -5.31
N VAL A 17 -0.71 -20.18 -6.64
CA VAL A 17 -1.39 -19.23 -7.53
C VAL A 17 -2.88 -19.53 -7.58
N SER A 18 -3.71 -18.53 -7.26
CA SER A 18 -5.16 -18.62 -7.37
C SER A 18 -5.78 -17.31 -7.87
N GLU A 19 -6.98 -17.39 -8.44
CA GLU A 19 -7.80 -16.22 -8.76
C GLU A 19 -8.58 -15.69 -7.54
N GLU A 20 -8.55 -16.42 -6.43
CA GLU A 20 -9.24 -16.05 -5.21
C GLU A 20 -8.47 -14.95 -4.48
N PHE A 21 -9.14 -13.83 -4.20
CA PHE A 21 -8.62 -12.80 -3.31
C PHE A 21 -8.53 -13.37 -1.89
N GLY A 22 -7.35 -13.84 -1.52
CA GLY A 22 -7.10 -14.40 -0.20
C GLY A 22 -6.65 -13.35 0.82
N PRO A 23 -6.57 -13.74 2.10
CA PRO A 23 -6.14 -12.88 3.21
C PRO A 23 -4.61 -12.68 3.21
N TRP A 24 -4.00 -12.51 2.03
CA TRP A 24 -2.56 -12.58 1.78
C TRP A 24 -1.76 -11.44 2.42
N SER A 25 -2.44 -10.48 3.06
CA SER A 25 -1.86 -9.51 3.97
C SER A 25 -2.86 -9.18 5.09
N GLY A 26 -2.33 -8.74 6.24
CA GLY A 26 -3.15 -8.04 7.21
C GLY A 26 -3.64 -6.71 6.64
N GLU A 27 -4.68 -6.14 7.24
CA GLU A 27 -5.03 -4.74 7.00
C GLU A 27 -3.86 -3.84 7.42
N PHE A 28 -3.62 -2.80 6.64
CA PHE A 28 -2.58 -1.82 6.90
C PHE A 28 -3.20 -0.43 6.86
N GLN A 29 -3.09 0.29 7.98
CA GLN A 29 -3.56 1.67 8.05
C GLN A 29 -2.55 2.59 7.38
N VAL A 30 -2.97 3.26 6.30
CA VAL A 30 -2.19 4.33 5.68
C VAL A 30 -2.44 5.61 6.46
N THR A 31 -1.39 6.12 7.12
CA THR A 31 -1.43 7.38 7.86
C THR A 31 -0.80 8.51 7.06
N GLN A 32 -1.04 9.76 7.45
CA GLN A 32 -0.39 10.91 6.84
C GLN A 32 1.14 10.81 6.90
N GLU A 33 1.69 10.36 8.03
CA GLU A 33 3.13 10.13 8.22
C GLU A 33 3.71 9.20 7.13
N ILE A 34 3.00 8.13 6.76
CA ILE A 34 3.43 7.22 5.70
C ILE A 34 3.39 7.91 4.34
N ILE A 35 2.36 8.72 4.08
CA ILE A 35 2.21 9.49 2.84
C ILE A 35 3.35 10.52 2.72
N ASP A 36 3.67 11.23 3.80
CA ASP A 36 4.74 12.23 3.84
C ASP A 36 6.11 11.60 3.59
N GLN A 37 6.38 10.43 4.21
CA GLN A 37 7.63 9.69 3.95
C GLN A 37 7.74 9.21 2.50
N PHE A 38 6.61 8.83 1.89
CA PHE A 38 6.59 8.46 0.48
C PHE A 38 6.84 9.68 -0.43
N ALA A 39 6.28 10.84 -0.10
CA ALA A 39 6.51 12.09 -0.82
C ALA A 39 8.00 12.48 -0.78
N GLU A 40 8.65 12.37 0.39
CA GLU A 40 10.10 12.62 0.53
C GLU A 40 10.92 11.63 -0.30
N LEU A 41 10.59 10.33 -0.25
CA LEU A 41 11.32 9.28 -0.98
C LEU A 41 11.19 9.43 -2.50
N SER A 42 9.99 9.72 -2.98
CA SER A 42 9.67 9.78 -4.41
C SER A 42 9.93 11.15 -5.02
N GLY A 43 10.01 12.20 -4.19
CA GLY A 43 10.00 13.59 -4.62
C GLY A 43 8.59 14.11 -4.99
N ASP A 44 7.54 13.29 -4.95
CA ASP A 44 6.18 13.71 -5.26
C ASP A 44 5.52 14.45 -4.09
N HIS A 45 5.74 15.76 -4.07
CA HIS A 45 5.14 16.67 -3.10
C HIS A 45 3.89 17.37 -3.65
N GLN A 46 3.12 16.72 -4.55
CA GLN A 46 1.84 17.30 -4.95
C GLN A 46 0.98 17.61 -3.73
N TRP A 47 0.40 18.81 -3.70
CA TRP A 47 -0.32 19.34 -2.54
C TRP A 47 -1.49 18.44 -2.09
N ILE A 48 -2.04 17.62 -2.99
CA ILE A 48 -3.10 16.65 -2.65
C ILE A 48 -2.62 15.54 -1.70
N HIS A 49 -1.30 15.33 -1.59
CA HIS A 49 -0.69 14.34 -0.71
C HIS A 49 -0.21 14.93 0.61
N VAL A 50 0.40 16.13 0.58
CA VAL A 50 1.15 16.68 1.74
C VAL A 50 0.50 17.90 2.40
N ASP A 51 -0.42 18.59 1.73
CA ASP A 51 -1.14 19.74 2.30
C ASP A 51 -2.56 19.31 2.69
N VAL A 52 -2.69 18.74 3.89
CA VAL A 52 -3.95 18.17 4.41
C VAL A 52 -5.08 19.19 4.41
N GLU A 53 -4.81 20.43 4.80
CA GLU A 53 -5.85 21.45 4.93
C GLU A 53 -6.31 21.96 3.57
N ARG A 54 -5.40 22.07 2.61
CA ARG A 54 -5.77 22.35 1.22
C ARG A 54 -6.47 21.16 0.58
N ALA A 55 -6.01 19.94 0.81
CA ALA A 55 -6.62 18.71 0.32
C ALA A 55 -8.10 18.63 0.74
N LYS A 56 -8.40 18.80 2.03
CA LYS A 56 -9.79 18.81 2.53
C LYS A 56 -10.68 19.88 1.89
N ARG A 57 -10.12 21.05 1.55
CA ARG A 57 -10.86 22.19 1.01
C ARG A 57 -11.05 22.14 -0.51
N GLU A 58 -10.03 21.70 -1.24
CA GLU A 58 -9.91 21.89 -2.69
C GLU A 58 -9.85 20.58 -3.47
N SER A 59 -9.50 19.45 -2.83
CA SER A 59 -9.40 18.16 -3.52
C SER A 59 -10.78 17.56 -3.79
N PRO A 60 -11.00 16.92 -4.96
CA PRO A 60 -12.22 16.16 -5.22
C PRO A 60 -12.37 14.93 -4.31
N PHE A 61 -11.32 14.55 -3.59
CA PHE A 61 -11.29 13.34 -2.75
C PHE A 61 -11.62 13.59 -1.27
N GLY A 62 -11.75 14.86 -0.85
CA GLY A 62 -12.17 15.21 0.50
C GLY A 62 -11.07 15.28 1.57
N GLY A 63 -9.83 14.92 1.21
CA GLY A 63 -8.67 14.97 2.11
C GLY A 63 -8.66 13.84 3.14
#